data_AF-A0A3D3NF55-F1
#
_entry.id   AF-A0A3D3NF55-F1
#
_cell.length_a   1.000
_cell.length_b   1.000
_cell.length_c   1.000
_cell.angle_alpha   90.00
_cell.angle_beta   90.00
_cell.angle_gamma   90.00
#
_symmetry.space_group_name_H-M   'P 1'
#
loop_
_entity.id
_entity.type
_entity.pdbx_description
1 polymer ?
#
loop_
_entity_poly.entity_id
_entity_poly.type
_entity_poly.pdbx_seq_one_letter_code
_entity_poly.pdbx_strand_id
1 'polypeptide(L)'
;MTSLYVDRRGITLKADGEALVFYENGERVGTVPLAPLSRVFMRGDVTLSSALLGKLGERGIGVVVLSGRKAVPTMLLGRPHNDAARRVAQYRQSLDTDFCLRFSRAIVEAKLRAQAAFLDERRESELRSRYLLTLSLRRVNGSIAAIDAQTRIASLRGLEGAAAAAYFEGFGDLLPNRLNFSGRNRRPPRDPVNAVLSLG
;
A
#
# COMPACT_ATOMS: atom_id res chain seq x y z
N MET A 1 2.38 9.69 11.74
CA MET A 1 3.61 9.39 10.98
C MET A 1 3.62 10.29 9.74
N THR A 2 4.47 11.32 9.70
CA THR A 2 4.45 12.31 8.61
C THR A 2 5.44 11.92 7.51
N SER A 3 4.98 11.94 6.26
CA SER A 3 5.80 11.67 5.09
C SER A 3 5.90 12.91 4.21
N LEU A 4 7.12 13.30 3.85
CA LEU A 4 7.39 14.39 2.91
C LEU A 4 7.58 13.80 1.51
N TYR A 5 6.94 14.38 0.50
CA TYR A 5 7.16 14.03 -0.90
C TYR A 5 7.83 15.20 -1.63
N VAL A 6 8.97 14.92 -2.26
CA VAL A 6 9.74 15.86 -3.08
C VAL A 6 9.73 15.32 -4.51
N ASP A 7 8.84 15.85 -5.34
CA ASP A 7 8.64 15.42 -6.73
C ASP A 7 9.02 16.50 -7.77
N ARG A 8 9.39 17.69 -7.30
CA ARG A 8 9.96 18.76 -8.12
C ARG A 8 11.43 18.45 -8.44
N ARG A 9 11.79 18.58 -9.72
CA ARG A 9 13.17 18.39 -10.22
C ARG A 9 14.04 19.61 -9.91
N GLY A 10 15.36 19.41 -9.82
CA GLY A 10 16.32 20.49 -9.57
C GLY A 10 16.33 20.98 -8.13
N ILE A 11 15.66 20.26 -7.22
CA ILE A 11 15.65 20.61 -5.79
C ILE A 11 16.91 20.09 -5.10
N THR A 12 17.57 20.95 -4.36
CA THR A 12 18.62 20.58 -3.42
C THR A 12 18.10 20.67 -1.99
N LEU A 13 18.19 19.57 -1.26
CA LEU A 13 17.83 19.48 0.15
C LEU A 13 19.06 19.74 1.03
N LYS A 14 18.90 20.60 2.02
CA LYS A 14 19.92 20.87 3.05
C LYS A 14 19.32 20.83 4.45
N ALA A 15 20.13 20.48 5.44
CA ALA A 15 19.77 20.68 6.83
C ALA A 15 20.14 22.11 7.26
N ASP A 16 19.22 22.78 7.95
CA ASP A 16 19.45 24.05 8.63
C ASP A 16 18.86 23.94 10.04
N GLY A 17 19.73 23.79 11.05
CA GLY A 17 19.31 23.43 12.40
C GLY A 17 18.36 22.22 12.38
N GLU A 18 17.18 22.36 12.97
CA GLU A 18 16.17 21.31 13.12
C GLU A 18 15.20 21.20 11.92
N ALA A 19 15.52 21.85 10.81
CA ALA A 19 14.69 21.90 9.62
C ALA A 19 15.39 21.35 8.37
N LEU A 20 14.58 20.82 7.48
CA LEU A 20 14.94 20.54 6.10
C LEU A 20 14.62 21.77 5.25
N VAL A 21 15.58 22.24 4.49
CA VAL A 21 15.47 23.43 3.62
C VAL A 21 15.59 23.00 2.17
N PHE A 22 14.73 23.57 1.34
CA PHE A 22 14.66 23.29 -0.09
C PHE A 22 15.28 24.46 -0.85
N TYR A 23 16.18 24.15 -1.77
CA TYR A 23 16.80 25.09 -2.67
C TYR A 23 16.47 24.76 -4.12
N GLU A 24 16.12 25.77 -4.90
CA GLU A 24 15.90 25.70 -6.35
C GLU A 24 16.74 26.81 -6.99
N ASN A 25 17.62 26.48 -7.94
CA ASN A 25 18.54 27.45 -8.57
C ASN A 25 19.36 28.29 -7.57
N GLY A 26 19.69 27.72 -6.40
CA GLY A 26 20.44 28.41 -5.34
C GLY A 26 19.59 29.26 -4.39
N GLU A 27 18.30 29.46 -4.68
CA GLU A 27 17.38 30.22 -3.83
C GLU A 27 16.60 29.31 -2.88
N ARG A 28 16.36 29.79 -1.66
CA ARG A 28 15.57 29.07 -0.65
C ARG A 28 14.09 29.16 -1.02
N VAL A 29 13.47 28.03 -1.37
CA VAL A 29 12.06 27.96 -1.78
C VAL A 29 11.12 27.43 -0.70
N GLY A 30 11.65 26.90 0.40
CA GLY A 30 10.82 26.45 1.51
C GLY A 30 11.60 25.81 2.65
N THR A 31 10.86 25.42 3.69
CA THR A 31 11.41 24.66 4.81
C THR A 31 10.35 23.80 5.48
N VAL A 32 10.77 22.66 6.03
CA VAL A 32 9.92 21.74 6.80
C VAL A 32 10.68 21.29 8.04
N PRO A 33 10.09 21.33 9.25
CA PRO A 33 10.77 20.83 10.45
C PRO A 33 11.03 19.32 10.35
N LEU A 34 12.18 18.87 10.86
CA LEU A 34 12.56 17.44 10.84
C LEU A 34 11.80 16.61 11.87
N ALA A 35 11.44 17.19 13.02
CA ALA A 35 10.82 16.48 14.14
C ALA A 35 9.56 15.66 13.79
N PRO A 36 8.58 16.15 12.99
CA PRO A 36 7.41 15.36 12.65
C PRO A 36 7.69 14.31 11.56
N LEU A 37 8.82 14.40 10.85
CA LEU A 37 9.09 13.55 9.70
C LEU A 37 9.47 12.15 10.13
N SER A 38 8.92 11.19 9.40
CA SER A 38 9.27 9.77 9.50
C SER A 38 9.90 9.26 8.21
N ARG A 39 9.52 9.85 7.07
CA ARG A 39 10.03 9.49 5.75
C ARG A 39 10.10 10.70 4.83
N VAL A 40 11.10 10.68 3.95
CA VAL A 40 11.23 11.59 2.81
C VAL A 40 11.23 10.75 1.54
N PHE A 41 10.22 10.94 0.70
CA PHE A 41 10.10 10.37 -0.63
C PHE A 41 10.66 11.36 -1.65
N MET A 42 11.52 10.89 -2.52
CA MET A 42 12.12 11.71 -3.58
C MET A 42 11.83 11.07 -4.93
N ARG A 43 11.38 11.89 -5.88
CA ARG A 43 11.14 11.49 -7.25
C ARG A 43 11.74 12.52 -8.20
N GLY A 44 12.45 12.04 -9.20
CA GLY A 44 13.14 12.91 -10.15
C GLY A 44 14.53 13.31 -9.66
N ASP A 45 15.03 14.41 -10.21
CA ASP A 45 16.38 14.93 -9.93
C ASP A 45 16.36 15.77 -8.65
N VAL A 46 16.67 15.13 -7.52
CA VAL A 46 16.73 15.74 -6.19
C VAL A 46 18.12 15.46 -5.60
N THR A 47 18.81 16.52 -5.18
CA THR A 47 20.15 16.44 -4.60
C THR A 47 20.10 16.55 -3.08
N LEU A 48 20.90 15.76 -2.38
CA LEU A 48 21.11 15.84 -0.93
C LEU A 48 22.57 15.57 -0.59
N SER A 49 23.06 16.15 0.51
CA SER A 49 24.41 15.89 1.00
C SER A 49 24.48 14.64 1.87
N SER A 50 25.64 14.00 1.95
CA SER A 50 25.91 12.91 2.89
C SER A 50 25.66 13.32 4.35
N ALA A 51 25.95 14.57 4.70
CA ALA A 51 25.66 15.13 6.02
C ALA A 51 24.16 15.17 6.33
N LEU A 52 23.33 15.60 5.36
CA LEU A 52 21.88 15.56 5.51
C LEU A 52 21.40 14.10 5.63
N LEU A 53 21.92 13.18 4.82
CA LEU A 53 21.56 11.77 4.90
C LEU A 53 21.87 11.17 6.28
N GLY A 54 23.04 11.49 6.85
CA GLY A 54 23.41 11.11 8.21
C GLY A 54 22.44 11.65 9.25
N LYS A 55 22.10 12.95 9.17
CA LYS A 55 21.14 13.59 10.08
C LYS A 55 19.73 12.97 10.01
N LEU A 56 19.26 12.63 8.81
CA LEU A 56 17.99 11.91 8.65
C LEU A 56 18.07 10.52 9.31
N GLY A 57 19.18 9.80 9.11
CA GLY A 57 19.43 8.50 9.71
C GLY A 57 19.45 8.51 11.25
N GLU A 58 20.13 9.48 11.86
CA GLU A 58 20.17 9.67 13.32
C GLU A 58 18.78 9.87 13.93
N ARG A 59 17.88 10.52 13.18
CA ARG A 59 16.48 10.74 13.59
C ARG A 59 15.54 9.59 13.25
N GLY A 60 16.05 8.52 12.64
CA GLY A 60 15.22 7.43 12.16
C GLY A 60 14.32 7.82 10.97
N ILE A 61 14.61 8.94 10.29
CA ILE A 61 13.85 9.40 9.12
C ILE A 61 14.31 8.59 7.90
N GLY A 62 13.42 7.75 7.36
CA GLY A 62 13.72 6.95 6.18
C GLY A 62 13.73 7.77 4.90
N VAL A 63 14.70 7.53 4.02
CA VAL A 63 14.75 8.12 2.68
C VAL A 63 14.31 7.08 1.65
N VAL A 64 13.35 7.44 0.80
CA VAL A 64 12.82 6.58 -0.26
C VAL A 64 13.01 7.27 -1.60
N VAL A 65 13.79 6.66 -2.49
CA VAL A 65 14.04 7.14 -3.85
C VAL A 65 13.15 6.38 -4.82
N LEU A 66 12.28 7.09 -5.54
CA LEU A 66 11.41 6.53 -6.57
C LEU A 66 12.06 6.73 -7.94
N SER A 67 12.81 5.71 -8.39
CA SER A 67 13.62 5.80 -9.62
C SER A 67 12.93 5.21 -10.86
N GLY A 68 13.26 5.79 -12.02
CA GLY A 68 12.81 5.35 -13.33
C GLY A 68 11.31 5.58 -13.61
N ARG A 69 10.87 5.19 -14.82
CA ARG A 69 9.47 5.38 -15.27
C ARG A 69 8.45 4.65 -14.40
N LYS A 70 8.84 3.52 -13.81
CA LYS A 70 8.00 2.69 -12.93
C LYS A 70 8.05 3.13 -11.46
N ALA A 71 8.82 4.16 -11.10
CA ALA A 71 8.99 4.64 -9.73
C ALA A 71 9.35 3.50 -8.75
N VAL A 72 10.31 2.65 -9.14
CA VAL A 72 10.74 1.52 -8.29
C VAL A 72 11.40 2.11 -7.04
N PRO A 73 10.93 1.75 -5.83
CA PRO A 73 11.47 2.34 -4.61
C PRO A 73 12.81 1.70 -4.22
N THR A 74 13.80 2.55 -3.95
CA THR A 74 15.03 2.21 -3.22
C THR A 74 14.98 2.91 -1.86
N MET A 75 15.29 2.18 -0.78
CA MET A 75 15.06 2.68 0.57
C MET A 75 16.35 2.70 1.39
N LEU A 76 16.60 3.84 2.04
CA LEU A 76 17.57 4.02 3.12
C LEU A 76 16.77 4.28 4.39
N LEU A 77 16.43 3.20 5.10
CA LEU A 77 15.62 3.30 6.30
C LEU A 77 16.52 3.50 7.51
N GLY A 78 16.06 4.30 8.47
CA GLY A 78 16.68 4.38 9.78
C GLY A 78 16.78 3.01 10.44
N ARG A 79 17.70 2.86 11.40
CA ARG A 79 17.85 1.59 12.12
C ARG A 79 16.53 1.23 12.79
N PRO A 80 15.85 0.15 12.39
CA PRO A 80 14.64 -0.27 13.07
C PRO A 80 15.01 -0.59 14.53
N HIS A 81 14.36 0.06 15.48
CA HIS A 81 14.58 -0.20 16.90
C HIS A 81 14.20 -1.65 17.23
N ASN A 82 15.07 -2.28 18.03
CA ASN A 82 14.87 -3.50 18.84
C ASN A 82 13.62 -4.34 18.54
N ASP A 83 13.77 -5.29 17.61
CA ASP A 83 13.11 -6.57 17.82
C ASP A 83 13.79 -7.75 17.09
N ALA A 84 15.08 -7.95 17.39
CA ALA A 84 15.79 -9.14 16.90
C ALA A 84 15.07 -10.42 17.33
N ALA A 85 14.51 -10.45 18.54
CA ALA A 85 13.73 -11.57 19.06
C ALA A 85 12.48 -11.85 18.21
N ARG A 86 11.67 -10.84 17.86
CA ARG A 86 10.51 -10.98 16.98
C ARG A 86 10.90 -11.42 15.57
N ARG A 87 12.01 -10.92 15.01
CA ARG A 87 12.49 -11.38 13.70
C ARG A 87 12.90 -12.85 13.74
N VAL A 88 13.64 -13.26 14.77
CA VAL A 88 14.00 -14.67 14.98
C VAL A 88 12.74 -15.52 15.14
N ALA A 89 11.75 -15.06 15.89
CA ALA A 89 10.47 -15.74 16.03
C ALA A 89 9.71 -15.82 14.70
N GLN A 90 9.65 -14.73 13.92
CA GLN A 90 9.04 -14.71 12.59
C GLN A 90 9.70 -15.70 11.65
N TYR A 91 11.04 -15.76 11.62
CA TYR A 91 11.76 -16.73 10.79
C TYR A 91 11.47 -18.17 11.22
N ARG A 92 11.48 -18.46 12.52
CA ARG A 92 11.12 -19.80 13.03
C ARG A 92 9.70 -20.18 12.63
N GLN A 93 8.74 -19.29 12.84
CA GLN A 93 7.33 -19.52 12.51
C GLN A 93 7.09 -19.63 10.99
N SER A 94 7.91 -18.96 10.16
CA SER A 94 7.81 -19.08 8.70
C SER A 94 8.18 -20.47 8.16
N LEU A 95 8.86 -21.30 8.98
CA LEU A 95 9.19 -22.68 8.66
C LEU A 95 8.11 -23.67 9.15
N ASP A 96 7.20 -23.22 10.02
CA ASP A 96 6.03 -24.00 10.45
C ASP A 96 4.89 -23.78 9.44
N THR A 97 4.61 -24.83 8.66
CA THR A 97 3.57 -24.82 7.62
C THR A 97 2.17 -24.65 8.19
N ASP A 98 1.90 -25.16 9.39
CA ASP A 98 0.59 -25.05 10.03
C ASP A 98 0.36 -23.65 10.56
N PHE A 99 1.39 -23.06 11.19
CA PHE A 99 1.37 -21.64 11.54
C PHE A 99 1.15 -20.77 10.31
N CYS A 100 1.91 -21.00 9.23
CA CYS A 100 1.79 -20.22 8.00
C CYS A 100 0.38 -20.29 7.41
N LEU A 101 -0.25 -21.48 7.42
CA LEU A 101 -1.61 -21.66 6.95
C LEU A 101 -2.61 -20.92 7.85
N ARG A 102 -2.55 -21.09 9.17
CA ARG A 102 -3.44 -20.39 10.12
C ARG A 102 -3.32 -18.87 9.99
N PHE A 103 -2.08 -18.36 9.93
CA PHE A 103 -1.81 -16.93 9.77
C PHE A 103 -2.33 -16.40 8.42
N SER A 104 -2.14 -17.16 7.33
CA SER A 104 -2.66 -16.81 6.01
C SER A 104 -4.19 -16.77 5.98
N ARG A 105 -4.87 -17.73 6.64
CA ARG A 105 -6.34 -17.74 6.75
C ARG A 105 -6.84 -16.47 7.42
N ALA A 106 -6.23 -16.06 8.54
CA ALA A 106 -6.60 -14.84 9.24
C ALA A 106 -6.43 -13.58 8.37
N ILE A 107 -5.36 -13.47 7.58
CA ILE A 107 -5.16 -12.35 6.64
C ILE A 107 -6.24 -12.34 5.57
N VAL A 108 -6.50 -13.49 4.93
CA VAL A 108 -7.51 -13.59 3.87
C VAL A 108 -8.89 -13.28 4.42
N GLU A 109 -9.24 -13.83 5.57
CA GLU A 109 -10.52 -13.57 6.24
C GLU A 109 -10.70 -12.08 6.55
N ALA A 110 -9.71 -11.43 7.17
CA ALA A 110 -9.77 -10.00 7.47
C ALA A 110 -9.98 -9.16 6.21
N LYS A 111 -9.28 -9.50 5.12
CA LYS A 111 -9.47 -8.85 3.82
C LYS A 111 -10.89 -9.05 3.28
N LEU A 112 -11.38 -10.29 3.24
CA LEU A 112 -12.69 -10.58 2.66
C LEU A 112 -13.82 -9.99 3.48
N ARG A 113 -13.71 -9.98 4.82
CA ARG A 113 -14.67 -9.32 5.70
C ARG A 113 -14.71 -7.80 5.47
N ALA A 114 -13.56 -7.15 5.32
CA ALA A 114 -13.52 -5.72 4.98
C ALA A 114 -14.17 -5.42 3.61
N GLN A 115 -13.91 -6.28 2.62
CA GLN A 115 -14.53 -6.18 1.30
C GLN A 115 -16.05 -6.42 1.34
N ALA A 116 -16.51 -7.41 2.09
CA ALA A 116 -17.92 -7.69 2.30
C ALA A 116 -18.63 -6.52 3.00
N ALA A 117 -18.04 -5.98 4.06
CA ALA A 117 -18.58 -4.82 4.78
C ALA A 117 -18.73 -3.60 3.87
N PHE A 118 -17.72 -3.30 3.05
CA PHE A 118 -17.80 -2.21 2.08
C PHE A 118 -18.93 -2.43 1.06
N LEU A 119 -19.07 -3.64 0.50
CA LEU A 119 -20.14 -3.93 -0.46
C LEU A 119 -21.52 -3.86 0.19
N ASP A 120 -21.65 -4.30 1.44
CA ASP A 120 -22.92 -4.30 2.17
C ASP A 120 -23.38 -2.87 2.50
N GLU A 121 -22.46 -2.01 2.96
CA GLU A 121 -22.72 -0.57 3.16
C GLU A 121 -23.19 0.10 1.86
N ARG A 122 -22.53 -0.20 0.74
CA ARG A 122 -22.90 0.33 -0.58
C ARG A 122 -24.21 -0.25 -1.08
N ARG A 123 -24.52 -1.52 -0.78
CA ARG A 123 -25.78 -2.18 -1.17
C ARG A 123 -27.00 -1.49 -0.56
N GLU A 124 -26.87 -0.93 0.64
CA GLU A 124 -27.97 -0.19 1.29
C GLU A 124 -28.11 1.25 0.77
N SER A 125 -27.01 1.90 0.39
CA SER A 125 -27.02 3.29 -0.09
C SER A 125 -27.23 3.44 -1.61
N GLU A 126 -26.83 2.45 -2.41
CA GLU A 126 -26.82 2.52 -3.88
C GLU A 126 -27.90 1.61 -4.49
N LEU A 127 -29.15 2.11 -4.54
CA LEU A 127 -30.30 1.33 -5.00
C LEU A 127 -30.14 0.76 -6.41
N ARG A 128 -29.49 1.51 -7.31
CA ARG A 128 -29.23 1.08 -8.69
C ARG A 128 -28.38 -0.20 -8.76
N SER A 129 -27.41 -0.32 -7.86
CA SER A 129 -26.42 -1.41 -7.84
C SER A 129 -26.80 -2.54 -6.88
N ARG A 130 -27.90 -2.39 -6.12
CA ARG A 130 -28.32 -3.31 -5.05
C ARG A 130 -28.34 -4.78 -5.48
N TYR A 131 -28.83 -5.06 -6.69
CA TYR A 131 -28.89 -6.43 -7.22
C TYR A 131 -27.49 -7.05 -7.39
N LEU A 132 -26.61 -6.39 -8.13
CA LEU A 132 -25.27 -6.92 -8.41
C LEU A 132 -24.41 -6.97 -7.14
N LEU A 133 -24.53 -5.97 -6.26
CA LEU A 133 -23.87 -5.97 -4.95
C LEU A 133 -24.32 -7.15 -4.08
N THR A 134 -25.62 -7.51 -4.11
CA THR A 134 -26.14 -8.69 -3.39
C THR A 134 -25.49 -9.98 -3.91
N LEU A 135 -25.35 -10.13 -5.23
CA LEU A 135 -24.72 -11.31 -5.83
C LEU A 135 -23.21 -11.38 -5.52
N SER A 136 -22.50 -10.26 -5.58
CA SER A 136 -21.10 -10.18 -5.21
C SER A 136 -20.88 -10.47 -3.73
N LEU A 137 -21.69 -9.88 -2.85
CA LEU A 137 -21.65 -10.12 -1.41
C LEU A 137 -21.90 -11.59 -1.06
N ARG A 138 -22.88 -12.24 -1.70
CA ARG A 138 -23.15 -13.68 -1.52
C ARG A 138 -21.92 -14.52 -1.85
N ARG A 139 -21.23 -14.23 -2.97
CA ARG A 139 -20.02 -14.96 -3.36
C ARG A 139 -18.87 -14.72 -2.40
N VAL A 140 -18.63 -13.48 -1.98
CA VAL A 140 -17.59 -13.15 -0.98
C VAL A 140 -17.88 -13.85 0.36
N ASN A 141 -19.12 -13.82 0.84
CA ASN A 141 -19.51 -14.49 2.09
C ASN A 141 -19.39 -16.02 1.99
N GLY A 142 -19.71 -16.60 0.83
CA GLY A 142 -19.47 -18.02 0.56
C GLY A 142 -17.98 -18.37 0.63
N SER A 143 -17.10 -17.51 0.09
CA SER A 143 -15.65 -17.68 0.24
C SER A 143 -15.19 -17.56 1.69
N ILE A 144 -15.72 -16.61 2.47
CA ILE A 144 -15.40 -16.48 3.91
C ILE A 144 -15.75 -17.78 4.65
N ALA A 145 -16.95 -18.32 4.44
CA ALA A 145 -17.38 -19.57 5.08
C ALA A 145 -16.52 -20.78 4.71
N ALA A 146 -15.84 -20.75 3.56
CA ALA A 146 -14.99 -21.83 3.08
C ALA A 146 -13.50 -21.70 3.45
N ILE A 147 -13.08 -20.65 4.17
CA ILE A 147 -11.67 -20.38 4.53
C ILE A 147 -11.09 -21.52 5.40
N ASP A 148 -11.81 -21.92 6.45
CA ASP A 148 -11.30 -22.92 7.41
C ASP A 148 -11.15 -24.32 6.79
N ALA A 149 -11.94 -24.62 5.77
CA ALA A 149 -11.84 -25.86 4.99
C ALA A 149 -10.57 -25.93 4.12
N GLN A 150 -9.86 -24.81 3.90
CA GLN A 150 -8.69 -24.79 3.03
C GLN A 150 -7.45 -25.35 3.72
N THR A 151 -7.02 -26.55 3.32
CA THR A 151 -5.86 -27.25 3.93
C THR A 151 -4.51 -26.83 3.38
N ARG A 152 -4.44 -25.99 2.33
CA ARG A 152 -3.19 -25.57 1.70
C ARG A 152 -3.22 -24.09 1.33
N ILE A 153 -2.07 -23.41 1.44
CA ILE A 153 -1.93 -21.98 1.07
C ILE A 153 -2.30 -21.75 -0.40
N ALA A 154 -2.00 -22.71 -1.30
CA ALA A 154 -2.35 -22.62 -2.70
C ALA A 154 -3.88 -22.59 -2.94
N SER A 155 -4.65 -23.44 -2.23
CA SER A 155 -6.11 -23.46 -2.36
C SER A 155 -6.73 -22.21 -1.72
N LEU A 156 -6.19 -21.76 -0.58
CA LEU A 156 -6.58 -20.49 0.05
C LEU A 156 -6.36 -19.29 -0.89
N ARG A 157 -5.27 -19.27 -1.67
CA ARG A 157 -5.01 -18.23 -2.67
C ARG A 157 -6.00 -18.28 -3.83
N GLY A 158 -6.41 -19.46 -4.27
CA GLY A 158 -7.46 -19.62 -5.29
C GLY A 158 -8.80 -19.07 -4.81
N LEU A 159 -9.17 -19.38 -3.56
CA LEU A 159 -10.38 -18.87 -2.90
C LEU A 159 -10.33 -17.34 -2.77
N GLU A 160 -9.21 -16.78 -2.32
CA GLU A 160 -9.00 -15.33 -2.25
C GLU A 160 -9.15 -14.66 -3.61
N GLY A 161 -8.58 -15.25 -4.67
CA GLY A 161 -8.68 -14.74 -6.03
C GLY A 161 -10.12 -14.72 -6.55
N ALA A 162 -10.89 -15.79 -6.30
CA ALA A 162 -12.30 -15.87 -6.66
C ALA A 162 -13.15 -14.82 -5.92
N ALA A 163 -12.92 -14.67 -4.61
CA ALA A 163 -13.58 -13.65 -3.80
C ALA A 163 -13.22 -12.23 -4.25
N ALA A 164 -11.95 -11.99 -4.58
CA ALA A 164 -11.49 -10.71 -5.11
C ALA A 164 -12.14 -10.37 -6.46
N ALA A 165 -12.31 -11.36 -7.34
CA ALA A 165 -13.03 -11.17 -8.61
C ALA A 165 -14.49 -10.76 -8.38
N ALA A 166 -15.21 -11.47 -7.49
CA ALA A 166 -16.58 -11.12 -7.12
C ALA A 166 -16.68 -9.73 -6.48
N TYR A 167 -15.71 -9.38 -5.62
CA TYR A 167 -15.63 -8.04 -5.03
C TYR A 167 -15.46 -6.95 -6.10
N PHE A 168 -14.51 -7.12 -7.02
CA PHE A 168 -14.25 -6.12 -8.04
C PHE A 168 -15.37 -6.00 -9.07
N GLU A 169 -16.16 -7.06 -9.29
CA GLU A 169 -17.38 -6.96 -10.10
C GLU A 169 -18.42 -6.03 -9.44
N GLY A 170 -18.67 -6.19 -8.14
CA GLY A 170 -19.58 -5.32 -7.40
C GLY A 170 -19.05 -3.89 -7.27
N PHE A 171 -17.76 -3.74 -6.97
CA PHE A 171 -17.10 -2.43 -6.93
C PHE A 171 -17.15 -1.72 -8.28
N GLY A 172 -17.02 -2.46 -9.39
CA GLY A 172 -17.06 -1.89 -10.74
C GLY A 172 -18.40 -1.26 -11.09
N ASP A 173 -19.50 -1.84 -10.63
CA ASP A 173 -20.85 -1.33 -10.87
C ASP A 173 -21.15 -0.01 -10.15
N LEU A 174 -20.42 0.27 -9.08
CA LEU A 174 -20.46 1.55 -8.36
C LEU A 174 -19.77 2.68 -9.14
N LEU A 175 -18.97 2.36 -10.14
CA LEU A 175 -18.14 3.33 -10.86
C LEU A 175 -18.88 3.87 -12.09
N PRO A 176 -18.70 5.15 -12.43
CA PRO A 176 -19.20 5.69 -13.69
C PRO A 176 -18.64 4.92 -14.90
N ASN A 177 -19.51 4.52 -15.84
CA ASN A 177 -19.14 3.78 -17.05
C ASN A 177 -17.95 4.40 -17.82
N ARG A 178 -17.85 5.74 -17.83
CA ARG A 178 -16.75 6.49 -18.49
C ARG A 178 -15.35 6.14 -17.97
N LEU A 179 -15.24 5.50 -16.81
CA LEU A 179 -13.97 5.05 -16.25
C LEU A 179 -13.50 3.70 -16.84
N ASN A 180 -14.34 3.03 -17.66
CA ASN A 180 -14.01 1.80 -18.39
C ASN A 180 -13.41 0.69 -17.51
N PHE A 181 -13.87 0.55 -16.26
CA PHE A 181 -13.38 -0.46 -15.34
C PHE A 181 -14.05 -1.80 -15.61
N SER A 182 -13.28 -2.78 -16.07
CA SER A 182 -13.74 -4.16 -16.36
C SER A 182 -13.18 -5.20 -15.39
N GLY A 183 -12.58 -4.75 -14.29
CA GLY A 183 -11.95 -5.61 -13.28
C GLY A 183 -10.49 -5.23 -13.01
N ARG A 184 -9.90 -5.85 -11.97
CA ARG A 184 -8.55 -5.50 -11.51
C ARG A 184 -7.47 -5.97 -12.50
N ASN A 185 -6.64 -5.04 -12.97
CA ASN A 185 -5.46 -5.30 -13.80
C ASN A 185 -4.27 -4.43 -13.33
N ARG A 186 -3.04 -4.95 -13.36
CA ARG A 186 -1.90 -4.31 -12.67
C ARG A 186 -0.70 -3.93 -13.54
N ARG A 187 -0.43 -4.59 -14.68
CA ARG A 187 0.88 -4.44 -15.37
C ARG A 187 0.77 -4.52 -16.91
N PRO A 188 0.67 -3.38 -17.62
CA PRO A 188 0.34 -2.04 -17.11
C PRO A 188 -1.17 -1.91 -16.80
N PRO A 189 -1.58 -0.97 -15.92
CA PRO A 189 -2.98 -0.58 -15.79
C PRO A 189 -3.53 -0.07 -17.13
N ARG A 190 -4.74 -0.52 -17.50
CA ARG A 190 -5.39 -0.19 -18.78
C ARG A 190 -6.51 0.84 -18.66
N ASP A 191 -6.84 1.24 -17.44
CA ASP A 191 -7.92 2.16 -17.12
C ASP A 191 -7.54 3.04 -15.91
N PRO A 192 -8.17 4.23 -15.75
CA PRO A 192 -7.84 5.17 -14.67
C PRO A 192 -8.01 4.58 -13.26
N VAL A 193 -9.00 3.71 -13.08
CA VAL A 193 -9.31 3.11 -11.77
C VAL A 193 -8.19 2.18 -11.35
N ASN A 194 -7.74 1.32 -12.25
CA ASN A 194 -6.60 0.44 -12.00
C ASN A 194 -5.29 1.20 -11.84
N ALA A 195 -5.13 2.37 -12.46
CA ALA A 195 -3.98 3.25 -12.23
C ALA A 195 -3.98 3.74 -10.77
N VAL A 196 -5.10 4.25 -10.27
CA VAL A 196 -5.25 4.72 -8.87
C VAL A 196 -5.08 3.57 -7.88
N LEU A 197 -5.76 2.43 -8.11
CA LEU A 197 -5.66 1.24 -7.24
C LEU A 197 -4.26 0.60 -7.24
N SER A 198 -3.38 0.94 -8.18
CA SER A 198 -2.00 0.45 -8.22
C SER A 198 -1.00 1.47 -7.66
N LEU A 199 -1.42 2.72 -7.47
CA LEU A 199 -0.65 3.77 -6.83
C LEU A 199 -0.78 3.72 -5.30
N GLY A 200 -2.00 3.49 -4.80
CA GLY A 200 -2.27 3.26 -3.37
C GLY A 200 -1.83 1.89 -2.91
#